data_AF-J9EV55-F1
#
_entry.id   AF-J9EV55-F1
#
_cell.length_a   1.000
_cell.length_b   1.000
_cell.length_c   1.000
_cell.angle_alpha   90.00
_cell.angle_beta   90.00
_cell.angle_gamma   90.00
#
_symmetry.space_group_name_H-M   'P 1'
#
loop_
_entity.id
_entity.type
_entity.pdbx_description
1 polymer ?
#
loop_
_entity_poly.entity_id
_entity_poly.type
_entity_poly.pdbx_seq_one_letter_code
_entity_poly.pdbx_strand_id
1 'polypeptide(L)'
;MRSDFAIEKSNHCIKFGNKNELKAIDNDAKNEVDEAVKFATDDPVISTDALVTDIYHNTPPIIVRGHTMDDIKVQPHTRTSEIIKKF
;
A
#
# COMPACT_ATOMS: atom_id res chain seq x y z
N MET A 1 -48.05 19.36 5.52
CA MET A 1 -46.90 20.29 5.59
C MET A 1 -45.66 19.66 6.20
N ARG A 2 -45.63 19.14 7.44
CA ARG A 2 -44.43 18.44 7.97
C ARG A 2 -44.21 17.03 7.39
N SER A 3 -45.28 16.37 6.96
CA SER A 3 -45.25 15.04 6.31
C SER A 3 -44.58 15.08 4.93
N ASP A 4 -44.83 16.14 4.17
CA ASP A 4 -44.44 16.24 2.76
C ASP A 4 -42.92 16.46 2.62
N PHE A 5 -42.32 17.18 3.56
CA PHE A 5 -40.87 17.40 3.65
C PHE A 5 -40.08 16.13 3.98
N ALA A 6 -40.65 15.22 4.78
CA ALA A 6 -40.05 13.93 5.09
C ALA A 6 -40.07 12.98 3.88
N ILE A 7 -41.15 13.02 3.09
CA ILE A 7 -41.29 12.24 1.85
C ILE A 7 -40.31 12.76 0.79
N GLU A 8 -40.12 14.07 0.68
CA GLU A 8 -39.19 14.66 -0.28
C GLU A 8 -37.72 14.37 0.04
N LYS A 9 -37.32 14.42 1.33
CA LYS A 9 -35.99 13.98 1.78
C LYS A 9 -35.77 12.47 1.60
N SER A 10 -36.81 11.66 1.81
CA SER A 10 -36.82 10.23 1.49
C SER A 10 -36.56 9.99 0.01
N ASN A 11 -37.31 10.67 -0.86
CA ASN A 11 -37.19 10.53 -2.32
C ASN A 11 -35.87 11.08 -2.87
N HIS A 12 -35.27 12.07 -2.20
CA HIS A 12 -33.95 12.60 -2.54
C HIS A 12 -32.81 11.64 -2.17
N CYS A 13 -32.90 10.96 -1.01
CA CYS A 13 -31.96 9.90 -0.62
C CYS A 13 -32.02 8.69 -1.57
N ILE A 14 -33.22 8.33 -2.05
CA ILE A 14 -33.43 7.23 -3.01
C ILE A 14 -32.76 7.52 -4.37
N LYS A 15 -32.52 8.79 -4.74
CA LYS A 15 -31.97 9.14 -6.07
C LYS A 15 -30.46 8.92 -6.23
N PHE A 16 -29.69 8.74 -5.16
CA PHE A 16 -28.23 8.59 -5.23
C PHE A 16 -27.69 7.32 -4.54
N GLY A 17 -28.49 6.64 -3.73
CA GLY A 17 -28.14 5.35 -3.14
C GLY A 17 -28.96 5.04 -1.89
N ASN A 18 -29.51 3.83 -1.82
CA ASN A 18 -30.27 3.39 -0.65
C ASN A 18 -29.33 3.06 0.52
N LYS A 19 -29.83 3.20 1.76
CA LYS A 19 -29.05 2.91 2.98
C LYS A 19 -28.42 1.51 2.99
N ASN A 20 -29.05 0.55 2.33
CA ASN A 20 -28.54 -0.83 2.23
C ASN A 20 -27.39 -0.94 1.23
N GLU A 21 -27.41 -0.18 0.14
CA GLU A 21 -26.35 -0.14 -0.87
C GLU A 21 -25.10 0.52 -0.31
N LEU A 22 -25.26 1.64 0.42
CA LEU A 22 -24.15 2.31 1.10
C LEU A 22 -23.48 1.39 2.13
N LYS A 23 -24.27 0.62 2.89
CA LYS A 23 -23.73 -0.37 3.83
C LYS A 23 -23.03 -1.54 3.14
N ALA A 24 -23.48 -1.93 1.96
CA ALA A 24 -22.81 -2.97 1.17
C ALA A 24 -21.42 -2.48 0.74
N ILE A 25 -21.34 -1.26 0.19
CA ILE A 25 -20.08 -0.63 -0.20
C ILE A 25 -19.13 -0.48 1.01
N ASP A 26 -19.62 -0.05 2.16
CA ASP A 26 -18.82 0.05 3.38
C ASP A 26 -18.24 -1.30 3.82
N ASN A 27 -18.99 -2.39 3.64
CA ASN A 27 -18.53 -3.73 3.98
C ASN A 27 -17.51 -4.25 2.96
N ASP A 28 -17.74 -4.01 1.66
CA ASP A 28 -16.82 -4.41 0.61
C ASP A 28 -15.47 -3.69 0.76
N ALA A 29 -15.49 -2.38 1.04
CA ALA A 29 -14.29 -1.60 1.31
C ALA A 29 -13.53 -2.10 2.54
N LYS A 30 -14.24 -2.50 3.61
CA LYS A 30 -13.60 -3.10 4.79
C LYS A 30 -12.93 -4.43 4.46
N ASN A 31 -13.62 -5.29 3.71
CA ASN A 31 -13.08 -6.58 3.31
C ASN A 31 -11.81 -6.39 2.45
N GLU A 32 -11.83 -5.46 1.49
CA GLU A 32 -10.66 -5.13 0.66
C GLU A 32 -9.48 -4.63 1.49
N VAL A 33 -9.73 -3.75 2.46
CA VAL A 33 -8.69 -3.26 3.38
C VAL A 33 -8.17 -4.39 4.27
N ASP A 34 -9.03 -5.25 4.80
CA ASP A 34 -8.62 -6.38 5.64
C ASP A 34 -7.77 -7.39 4.85
N GLU A 35 -8.08 -7.63 3.57
CA GLU A 35 -7.27 -8.45 2.66
C GLU A 35 -5.91 -7.80 2.37
N ALA A 36 -5.88 -6.49 2.09
CA ALA A 36 -4.64 -5.76 1.85
C ALA A 36 -3.74 -5.72 3.09
N VAL A 37 -4.32 -5.58 4.28
CA VAL A 37 -3.58 -5.63 5.55
C VAL A 37 -2.98 -7.02 5.77
N LYS A 38 -3.76 -8.09 5.54
CA LYS A 38 -3.24 -9.46 5.64
C LYS A 38 -2.07 -9.70 4.70
N PHE A 39 -2.21 -9.26 3.44
CA PHE A 39 -1.12 -9.35 2.47
C PHE A 39 0.13 -8.61 2.96
N ALA A 40 -0.01 -7.36 3.41
CA ALA A 40 1.11 -6.57 3.91
C ALA A 40 1.76 -7.14 5.19
N THR A 41 1.02 -7.88 6.02
CA THR A 41 1.57 -8.54 7.21
C THR A 41 2.26 -9.87 6.91
N ASP A 42 1.79 -10.58 5.88
CA ASP A 42 2.33 -11.88 5.49
C ASP A 42 3.53 -11.76 4.51
N ASP A 43 3.69 -10.60 3.86
CA ASP A 43 4.78 -10.32 2.93
C ASP A 43 6.15 -10.39 3.65
N PRO A 44 7.11 -11.20 3.14
CA PRO A 44 8.42 -11.36 3.78
C PRO A 44 9.21 -10.04 3.84
N VAL A 45 9.98 -9.89 4.91
CA VAL A 45 10.89 -8.76 5.09
C VAL A 45 11.94 -8.77 3.98
N ILE A 46 12.10 -7.62 3.31
CA ILE A 46 13.10 -7.43 2.26
C ILE A 46 14.52 -7.68 2.79
N SER A 47 15.39 -8.27 1.96
CA SER A 47 16.80 -8.51 2.31
C SER A 47 17.51 -7.23 2.74
N THR A 48 18.46 -7.35 3.66
CA THR A 48 19.34 -6.25 4.10
C THR A 48 20.17 -5.67 2.97
N ASP A 49 20.35 -6.38 1.86
CA ASP A 49 21.01 -5.88 0.66
C ASP A 49 20.24 -4.71 0.02
N ALA A 50 18.92 -4.60 0.25
CA ALA A 50 18.13 -3.47 -0.21
C ALA A 50 18.54 -2.14 0.44
N LEU A 51 19.16 -2.17 1.62
CA LEU A 51 19.61 -0.97 2.34
C LEU A 51 20.65 -0.17 1.55
N VAL A 52 21.41 -0.82 0.68
CA VAL A 52 22.46 -0.20 -0.13
C VAL A 52 22.03 0.04 -1.58
N THR A 53 20.78 -0.27 -1.94
CA THR A 53 20.25 -0.03 -3.29
C THR A 53 19.65 1.38 -3.45
N ASP A 54 19.45 1.82 -4.70
CA ASP A 54 18.79 3.09 -5.05
C ASP A 54 19.41 4.36 -4.45
N ILE A 55 20.72 4.33 -4.14
CA ILE A 55 21.44 5.49 -3.56
C ILE A 55 21.55 6.64 -4.57
N TYR A 56 21.92 6.35 -5.82
CA TYR A 56 22.05 7.35 -6.88
C TYR A 56 21.37 6.89 -8.16
N HIS A 57 20.76 7.85 -8.85
CA HIS A 57 20.15 7.60 -10.15
C HIS A 57 21.21 7.46 -11.24
N ASN A 58 21.13 6.39 -12.03
CA ASN A 58 21.96 6.14 -13.22
C ASN A 58 23.48 6.09 -12.97
N THR A 59 23.88 5.67 -11.77
CA THR A 59 25.28 5.48 -11.39
C THR A 59 25.58 3.98 -11.29
N PRO A 60 26.77 3.51 -11.73
CA PRO A 60 27.19 2.13 -11.52
C PRO A 60 27.32 1.79 -10.01
N PRO A 61 27.34 0.50 -9.63
CA PRO A 61 27.49 0.07 -8.25
C PRO A 61 28.69 0.72 -7.55
N ILE A 62 28.44 1.32 -6.39
CA ILE A 62 29.47 1.98 -5.58
C ILE A 62 29.80 1.15 -4.34
N ILE A 63 30.96 1.44 -3.74
CA ILE A 63 31.34 0.88 -2.44
C ILE A 63 30.66 1.71 -1.36
N VAL A 64 29.89 1.05 -0.49
CA VAL A 64 29.18 1.67 0.63
C VAL A 64 29.84 1.22 1.93
N ARG A 65 30.13 2.19 2.81
CA ARG A 65 30.71 1.93 4.13
C ARG A 65 29.61 1.67 5.15
N GLY A 66 29.63 0.50 5.78
CA GLY A 66 28.76 0.17 6.90
C GLY A 66 29.27 0.70 8.25
N HIS A 67 28.75 0.12 9.33
CA HIS A 67 29.06 0.55 10.69
C HIS A 67 30.49 0.18 11.12
N THR A 68 30.94 -1.04 10.78
CA THR A 68 32.31 -1.51 11.03
C THR A 68 33.14 -1.52 9.74
N MET A 69 34.46 -1.65 9.86
CA MET A 69 35.35 -1.67 8.67
C MET A 69 35.12 -2.93 7.82
N ASP A 70 34.61 -4.01 8.43
CA ASP A 70 34.28 -5.26 7.74
C ASP A 70 32.95 -5.18 6.99
N ASP A 71 32.12 -4.16 7.28
CA ASP A 71 30.84 -3.93 6.61
C ASP A 71 30.96 -3.10 5.32
N ILE A 72 32.19 -2.90 4.82
CA ILE A 72 32.41 -2.27 3.53
C ILE A 72 32.00 -3.25 2.44
N LYS A 73 30.91 -2.95 1.74
CA LYS A 73 30.36 -3.80 0.68
C LYS A 73 30.22 -3.02 -0.61
N VAL A 74 30.52 -3.68 -1.72
CA VAL A 74 30.06 -3.23 -3.04
C VAL A 74 28.56 -3.50 -3.13
N GLN A 75 27.79 -2.54 -3.62
CA GLN A 75 26.36 -2.72 -3.86
C GLN A 75 26.09 -3.99 -4.69
N PRO A 76 25.42 -5.00 -4.14
CA PRO A 76 25.12 -6.24 -4.87
C PRO A 76 24.11 -6.02 -6.00
N HIS A 77 23.17 -5.12 -5.77
CA HIS A 77 22.12 -4.71 -6.71
C HIS A 77 22.11 -3.18 -6.80
N THR A 78 21.79 -2.64 -7.97
CA THR A 78 21.70 -1.16 -8.12
C THR A 78 20.30 -0.69 -7.72
N ARG A 79 19.27 -1.50 -7.98
CA ARG A 79 17.86 -1.14 -7.77
C ARG A 79 17.13 -2.15 -6.90
N THR A 80 16.27 -1.67 -6.01
CA THR A 80 15.35 -2.52 -5.23
C THR A 80 14.47 -3.42 -6.10
N SER A 81 14.14 -2.99 -7.33
CA SER A 81 13.35 -3.80 -8.28
C SER A 81 14.03 -5.13 -8.67
N GLU A 82 15.36 -5.21 -8.59
CA GLU A 82 16.10 -6.44 -8.87
C GLU A 82 15.99 -7.45 -7.71
N ILE A 83 15.77 -6.94 -6.49
CA ILE A 83 15.60 -7.73 -5.28
C ILE A 83 14.15 -8.22 -5.18
N ILE A 84 13.18 -7.34 -5.41
CA ILE A 84 11.75 -7.63 -5.23
C ILE A 84 11.25 -8.64 -6.27
N LYS A 85 11.76 -8.62 -7.51
CA LYS A 85 11.39 -9.61 -8.56
C LYS A 85 11.78 -11.06 -8.24
N LYS A 86 12.58 -11.28 -7.21
CA LYS A 86 13.06 -12.59 -6.81
C LYS A 86 12.10 -13.30 -5.84
N PHE A 87 11.06 -12.61 -5.38
CA PHE A 87 9.99 -13.11 -4.51
C PHE A 87 8.70 -13.31 -5.31
#